data_AF-A0A5B2Z7V0-F1
#
_entry.id   AF-A0A5B2Z7V0-F1
#
_cell.length_a   1.000
_cell.length_b   1.000
_cell.length_c   1.000
_cell.angle_alpha   90.00
_cell.angle_beta   90.00
_cell.angle_gamma   90.00
#
_symmetry.space_group_name_H-M   'P 1'
#
loop_
_entity.id
_entity.type
_entity.pdbx_description
1 polymer ?
#
loop_
_entity_poly.entity_id
_entity_poly.type
_entity_poly.pdbx_seq_one_letter_code
_entity_poly.pdbx_strand_id
1 'polypeptide(L)'
;MKLSSLYYIVVLSAVVVLLSSIFNQGFAIQMEAGISPAKNAADAAFTGDRIITLKYPANSTFAQQLDGNKKSVSFTINSSDSNNGLSAILEKINQKLLSEKQSLVKFENATLDYRATVNGGPTSATISYQVKLHPAITNLVTESNGSSTSLLDIDWRSIALEGPLIVNTSEYGQIDINQPIGALEKLSPEIAAKIQNTTLAESFNTPILNFEEFGASMNNWHFLFDATGAQAGAAGFGFSVTEGGSKIVSIYSLGESSFREGTHTVKESSASADIDGVTVTVNGLTAPPSGQMQIGGFSQIQQGGSGGTEHLLVSSVAPQGIATSSGGFPIQVLLIFGAMMGGVAILVLVKARK
;
A
#
# COMPACT_ATOMS: atom_id res chain seq x y z
N MET A 1 9.85 41.01 -29.44
CA MET A 1 10.60 40.17 -28.48
C MET A 1 10.59 38.74 -28.99
N LYS A 2 11.72 38.24 -29.51
CA LYS A 2 11.85 36.82 -29.91
C LYS A 2 12.20 36.03 -28.66
N LEU A 3 11.21 35.34 -28.08
CA LEU A 3 11.47 34.34 -27.05
C LEU A 3 12.33 33.24 -27.66
N SER A 4 13.49 32.97 -27.07
CA SER A 4 14.41 31.94 -27.55
C SER A 4 13.74 30.57 -27.50
N SER A 5 14.09 29.68 -28.43
CA SER A 5 13.59 28.29 -28.46
C SER A 5 13.78 27.55 -27.13
N LEU A 6 14.77 27.96 -26.33
CA LEU A 6 15.01 27.47 -24.97
C LEU A 6 13.86 27.79 -24.00
N TYR A 7 13.24 28.98 -24.11
CA TYR A 7 12.10 29.35 -23.27
C TYR A 7 10.86 28.52 -23.59
N TYR A 8 10.64 28.21 -24.87
CA TYR A 8 9.56 27.30 -25.27
C TYR A 8 9.78 25.89 -24.74
N ILE A 9 11.02 25.38 -24.76
CA ILE A 9 11.32 24.06 -24.20
C ILE A 9 11.12 24.06 -22.68
N VAL A 10 11.59 25.08 -21.96
CA VAL A 10 11.43 25.16 -20.49
C VAL A 10 9.96 25.31 -20.08
N VAL A 11 9.18 26.12 -20.80
CA VAL A 11 7.74 26.27 -20.54
C VAL A 11 6.97 25.00 -20.93
N LEU A 12 7.33 24.33 -22.03
CA LEU A 12 6.70 23.07 -22.43
C LEU A 12 7.06 21.93 -21.45
N SER A 13 8.30 21.88 -20.95
CA SER A 13 8.70 20.94 -19.90
C SER A 13 8.00 21.22 -18.56
N ALA A 14 7.84 22.50 -18.19
CA ALA A 14 7.09 22.87 -16.98
C ALA A 14 5.60 22.50 -17.10
N VAL A 15 5.00 22.66 -18.29
CA VAL A 15 3.61 22.26 -18.56
C VAL A 15 3.46 20.73 -18.61
N VAL A 16 4.44 19.99 -19.12
CA VAL A 16 4.43 18.51 -19.11
C VAL A 16 4.64 17.95 -17.70
N VAL A 17 5.46 18.59 -16.85
CA VAL A 17 5.61 18.22 -15.42
C VAL A 17 4.36 18.59 -14.61
N LEU A 18 3.69 19.69 -14.94
CA LEU A 18 2.39 20.07 -14.34
C LEU A 18 1.21 19.25 -14.88
N LEU A 19 1.35 18.57 -16.02
CA LEU A 19 0.36 17.65 -16.58
C LEU A 19 0.65 16.18 -16.25
N SER A 20 1.82 15.85 -15.70
CA SER A 20 2.11 14.51 -15.15
C SER A 20 1.46 14.24 -13.79
N SER A 21 0.71 15.19 -13.23
CA SER A 21 -0.17 14.96 -12.07
C SER A 21 -1.54 14.39 -12.44
N ILE A 22 -1.71 13.83 -13.65
CA ILE A 22 -2.84 12.95 -13.92
C ILE A 22 -2.57 11.65 -13.16
N PHE A 23 -3.22 11.57 -11.99
CA PHE A 23 -3.23 10.47 -11.04
C PHE A 23 -3.26 9.09 -11.72
N ASN A 24 -2.11 8.45 -11.86
CA ASN A 24 -2.03 6.99 -11.81
C ASN A 24 -1.88 6.63 -10.32
N GLN A 25 -2.97 6.73 -9.55
CA GLN A 25 -3.04 5.96 -8.32
C GLN A 25 -3.19 4.52 -8.77
N GLY A 26 -2.11 3.74 -8.67
CA GLY A 26 -2.21 2.30 -8.77
C GLY A 26 -3.15 1.84 -7.65
N PHE A 27 -4.36 1.43 -8.01
CA PHE A 27 -5.28 0.79 -7.07
C PHE A 27 -4.59 -0.47 -6.58
N ALA A 28 -4.34 -0.56 -5.28
CA ALA A 28 -3.80 -1.74 -4.60
C ALA A 28 -4.21 -1.67 -3.12
N ILE A 29 -4.41 -2.83 -2.51
CA ILE A 29 -4.27 -2.90 -1.05
C ILE A 29 -2.76 -2.80 -0.81
N GLN A 30 -2.29 -1.71 -0.20
CA GLN A 30 -0.86 -1.44 -0.06
C GLN A 30 -0.42 -1.55 1.39
N MET A 31 0.75 -2.14 1.59
CA MET A 31 1.45 -2.10 2.86
C MET A 31 2.91 -1.74 2.62
N GLU A 32 3.36 -0.65 3.21
CA GLU A 32 4.76 -0.21 3.15
C GLU A 32 5.28 -0.03 4.57
N ALA A 33 6.49 -0.49 4.86
CA ALA A 33 7.07 -0.28 6.18
C ALA A 33 8.59 -0.13 6.16
N GLY A 34 9.08 0.83 6.95
CA GLY A 34 10.48 0.99 7.32
C GLY A 34 10.70 0.59 8.78
N ILE A 35 11.47 -0.48 9.01
CA ILE A 35 11.64 -1.12 10.32
C ILE A 35 13.06 -0.88 10.83
N SER A 36 13.17 -0.33 12.05
CA SER A 36 14.44 -0.15 12.75
C SER A 36 14.48 -1.03 14.00
N PRO A 37 15.22 -2.16 13.97
CA PRO A 37 15.46 -2.98 15.16
C PRO A 37 16.14 -2.18 16.28
N ALA A 38 17.06 -1.29 15.94
CA ALA A 38 17.79 -0.46 16.91
C ALA A 38 16.89 0.51 17.68
N LYS A 39 15.84 1.02 17.04
CA LYS A 39 14.83 1.87 17.68
C LYS A 39 13.67 1.08 18.27
N ASN A 40 13.62 -0.23 18.06
CA ASN A 40 12.49 -1.08 18.41
C ASN A 40 11.15 -0.54 17.85
N ALA A 41 11.19 -0.03 16.62
CA ALA A 41 10.07 0.68 16.02
C ALA A 41 10.03 0.56 14.49
N ALA A 42 8.86 0.81 13.91
CA ALA A 42 8.65 0.93 12.48
C ALA A 42 7.73 2.11 12.16
N ASP A 43 7.98 2.70 10.99
CA ASP A 43 7.06 3.60 10.32
C ASP A 43 6.37 2.82 9.20
N ALA A 44 5.04 2.82 9.20
CA ALA A 44 4.25 2.02 8.28
C ALA A 44 3.15 2.84 7.59
N ALA A 45 2.72 2.34 6.43
CA ALA A 45 1.58 2.84 5.70
C ALA A 45 0.72 1.65 5.27
N PHE A 46 -0.58 1.73 5.58
CA PHE A 46 -1.59 0.75 5.20
C PHE A 46 -2.64 1.46 4.36
N THR A 47 -2.71 1.16 3.06
CA THR A 47 -3.68 1.75 2.14
C THR A 47 -4.72 0.70 1.75
N GLY A 48 -5.97 0.94 2.11
CA GLY A 48 -7.12 0.21 1.57
C GLY A 48 -7.75 1.01 0.45
N ASP A 49 -7.99 0.39 -0.70
CA ASP A 49 -8.63 1.03 -1.86
C ASP A 49 -9.70 0.10 -2.46
N ARG A 50 -10.85 0.67 -2.78
CA ARG A 50 -11.98 -0.04 -3.38
C ARG A 50 -12.73 0.87 -4.34
N ILE A 51 -13.17 0.29 -5.46
CA ILE A 51 -14.06 0.95 -6.42
C ILE A 51 -15.35 0.16 -6.47
N ILE A 52 -16.49 0.86 -6.42
CA ILE A 52 -17.80 0.28 -6.63
C ILE A 52 -18.45 0.96 -7.83
N THR A 53 -18.85 0.19 -8.82
CA THR A 53 -19.62 0.68 -9.96
C THR A 53 -21.07 0.23 -9.83
N LEU A 54 -21.99 1.20 -9.82
CA LEU A 54 -23.42 0.97 -9.93
C LEU A 54 -23.84 1.13 -11.39
N LYS A 55 -24.70 0.23 -11.86
CA LYS A 55 -25.40 0.32 -13.15
C LYS A 55 -26.89 0.32 -12.92
N TYR A 56 -27.59 1.23 -13.58
CA TYR A 56 -29.03 1.42 -13.43
C TYR A 56 -29.64 1.96 -14.72
N PRO A 57 -30.94 1.76 -14.97
CA PRO A 57 -31.59 2.32 -16.16
C PRO A 57 -31.61 3.84 -16.15
N ALA A 58 -31.56 4.44 -17.35
CA ALA A 58 -31.76 5.86 -17.52
C ALA A 58 -33.13 6.29 -16.96
N ASN A 59 -33.20 7.50 -16.40
CA ASN A 59 -34.40 8.07 -15.78
C ASN A 59 -34.91 7.36 -14.51
N SER A 60 -34.20 6.33 -14.02
CA SER A 60 -34.48 5.70 -12.71
C SER A 60 -34.26 6.68 -11.55
N THR A 61 -34.74 6.32 -10.36
CA THR A 61 -34.46 7.08 -9.12
C THR A 61 -32.96 7.21 -8.86
N PHE A 62 -32.17 6.16 -9.15
CA PHE A 62 -30.71 6.22 -9.09
C PHE A 62 -30.14 7.25 -10.07
N ALA A 63 -30.59 7.26 -11.32
CA ALA A 63 -30.15 8.25 -12.30
C ALA A 63 -30.49 9.68 -11.86
N GLN A 64 -31.68 9.91 -11.31
CA GLN A 64 -32.10 11.23 -10.84
C GLN A 64 -31.22 11.77 -9.69
N GLN A 65 -30.70 10.89 -8.83
CA GLN A 65 -29.87 11.27 -7.68
C GLN A 65 -28.37 11.31 -8.00
N LEU A 66 -27.91 10.50 -8.97
CA LEU A 66 -26.49 10.32 -9.25
C LEU A 66 -26.04 11.02 -10.54
N ASP A 67 -26.91 11.26 -11.52
CA ASP A 67 -26.49 11.88 -12.78
C ASP A 67 -25.94 13.29 -12.54
N GLY A 68 -24.73 13.54 -13.03
CA GLY A 68 -23.98 14.77 -12.80
C GLY A 68 -23.40 14.95 -11.40
N ASN A 69 -23.63 14.01 -10.47
CA ASN A 69 -23.06 14.06 -9.13
C ASN A 69 -21.55 13.81 -9.17
N LYS A 70 -20.77 14.77 -8.66
CA LYS A 70 -19.29 14.73 -8.57
C LYS A 70 -18.79 15.06 -7.18
N LYS A 71 -19.58 14.76 -6.14
CA LYS A 71 -19.24 15.10 -4.75
C LYS A 71 -18.11 14.20 -4.24
N SER A 72 -17.31 14.76 -3.34
CA SER A 72 -16.24 14.06 -2.64
C SER A 72 -16.25 14.40 -1.15
N VAL A 73 -15.83 13.44 -0.33
CA VAL A 73 -15.48 13.64 1.08
C VAL A 73 -13.99 13.35 1.20
N SER A 74 -13.24 14.24 1.84
CA SER A 74 -11.84 13.98 2.14
C SER A 74 -11.43 14.70 3.42
N PHE A 75 -10.67 14.03 4.26
CA PHE A 75 -10.14 14.60 5.50
C PHE A 75 -8.90 13.86 5.95
N THR A 76 -8.13 14.50 6.83
CA THR A 76 -7.00 13.91 7.54
C THR A 76 -7.24 14.09 9.02
N ILE A 77 -7.07 13.03 9.80
CA ILE A 77 -7.16 13.05 11.27
C ILE A 77 -5.91 12.44 11.89
N ASN A 78 -5.62 12.81 13.13
CA ASN A 78 -4.45 12.33 13.86
C ASN A 78 -4.85 11.86 15.27
N SER A 79 -4.25 10.77 15.74
CA SER A 79 -4.58 10.16 17.03
C SER A 79 -4.29 11.04 18.25
N SER A 80 -3.56 12.15 18.08
CA SER A 80 -3.38 13.17 19.11
C SER A 80 -4.67 13.90 19.50
N ASP A 81 -5.68 13.93 18.62
CA ASP A 81 -7.02 14.38 18.99
C ASP A 81 -7.86 13.19 19.48
N SER A 82 -8.03 13.10 20.80
CA SER A 82 -8.77 12.02 21.46
C SER A 82 -10.26 11.95 21.11
N ASN A 83 -10.82 12.98 20.45
CA ASN A 83 -12.26 13.05 20.17
C ASN A 83 -12.62 12.57 18.76
N ASN A 84 -11.64 12.25 17.92
CA ASN A 84 -11.88 11.83 16.53
C ASN A 84 -12.07 10.31 16.35
N GLY A 85 -11.89 9.51 17.41
CA GLY A 85 -12.10 8.05 17.39
C GLY A 85 -10.92 7.22 16.86
N LEU A 86 -9.87 7.83 16.30
CA LEU A 86 -8.74 7.09 15.74
C LEU A 86 -7.98 6.29 16.80
N SER A 87 -7.82 6.82 18.02
CA SER A 87 -7.15 6.11 19.12
C SER A 87 -7.89 4.81 19.50
N ALA A 88 -9.23 4.80 19.47
CA ALA A 88 -10.02 3.59 19.71
C ALA A 88 -9.81 2.53 18.61
N ILE A 89 -9.56 2.97 17.36
CA ILE A 89 -9.20 2.07 16.26
C ILE A 89 -7.82 1.45 16.52
N LEU A 90 -6.83 2.24 16.96
CA LEU A 90 -5.50 1.73 17.32
C LEU A 90 -5.57 0.74 18.49
N GLU A 91 -6.40 1.02 19.50
CA GLU A 91 -6.65 0.08 20.60
C GLU A 91 -7.26 -1.23 20.11
N LYS A 92 -8.23 -1.19 19.18
CA LYS A 92 -8.81 -2.39 18.55
C LYS A 92 -7.77 -3.20 17.78
N ILE A 93 -6.86 -2.53 17.05
CA ILE A 93 -5.73 -3.18 16.38
C ILE A 93 -4.83 -3.89 17.42
N ASN A 94 -4.41 -3.17 18.45
CA ASN A 94 -3.53 -3.70 19.50
C ASN A 94 -4.16 -4.89 20.24
N GLN A 95 -5.47 -4.82 20.52
CA GLN A 95 -6.21 -5.92 21.14
C GLN A 95 -6.22 -7.16 20.23
N LYS A 96 -6.48 -7.01 18.93
CA LYS A 96 -6.44 -8.12 17.97
C LYS A 96 -5.05 -8.74 17.88
N LEU A 97 -4.00 -7.93 17.81
CA LEU A 97 -2.62 -8.43 17.78
C LEU A 97 -2.29 -9.27 19.02
N LEU A 98 -2.70 -8.80 20.20
CA LEU A 98 -2.50 -9.53 21.44
C LEU A 98 -3.34 -10.81 21.50
N SER A 99 -4.63 -10.75 21.16
CA SER A 99 -5.55 -11.88 21.35
C SER A 99 -5.46 -12.95 20.27
N GLU A 100 -5.22 -12.56 19.02
CA GLU A 100 -5.23 -13.46 17.86
C GLU A 100 -3.82 -13.95 17.50
N LYS A 101 -2.80 -13.14 17.79
CA LYS A 101 -1.41 -13.42 17.38
C LYS A 101 -0.41 -13.51 18.53
N GLN A 102 -0.86 -13.24 19.77
CA GLN A 102 0.02 -13.18 20.95
C GLN A 102 1.17 -12.16 20.79
N SER A 103 0.99 -11.19 19.89
CA SER A 103 1.97 -10.17 19.58
C SER A 103 1.90 -9.05 20.61
N LEU A 104 3.07 -8.60 21.07
CA LEU A 104 3.19 -7.47 22.00
C LEU A 104 3.45 -6.15 21.27
N VAL A 105 3.49 -6.17 19.93
CA VAL A 105 3.67 -4.99 19.09
C VAL A 105 2.53 -4.00 19.34
N LYS A 106 2.86 -2.70 19.32
CA LYS A 106 1.91 -1.63 19.60
C LYS A 106 1.84 -0.61 18.47
N PHE A 107 0.63 -0.18 18.18
CA PHE A 107 0.28 0.95 17.34
C PHE A 107 -0.07 2.10 18.29
N GLU A 108 0.77 3.14 18.37
CA GLU A 108 0.65 4.17 19.43
C GLU A 108 0.19 5.53 18.90
N ASN A 109 0.73 5.96 17.76
CA ASN A 109 0.35 7.21 17.10
C ASN A 109 -0.02 6.91 15.66
N ALA A 110 -1.03 7.58 15.11
CA ALA A 110 -1.34 7.44 13.70
C ALA A 110 -1.90 8.71 13.09
N THR A 111 -1.63 8.87 11.80
CA THR A 111 -2.40 9.76 10.92
C THR A 111 -3.26 8.91 10.01
N LEU A 112 -4.48 9.37 9.72
CA LEU A 112 -5.38 8.70 8.80
C LEU A 112 -5.85 9.69 7.74
N ASP A 113 -5.56 9.38 6.48
CA ASP A 113 -6.08 10.08 5.33
C ASP A 113 -7.28 9.31 4.76
N TYR A 114 -8.38 10.02 4.56
CA TYR A 114 -9.60 9.47 4.00
C TYR A 114 -10.00 10.20 2.72
N ARG A 115 -10.45 9.45 1.73
CA ARG A 115 -11.08 10.00 0.53
C ARG A 115 -12.17 9.09 0.02
N ALA A 116 -13.32 9.67 -0.29
CA ALA A 116 -14.36 9.03 -1.06
C ALA A 116 -14.91 9.98 -2.12
N THR A 117 -15.27 9.47 -3.29
CA THR A 117 -15.81 10.28 -4.39
C THR A 117 -16.89 9.53 -5.12
N VAL A 118 -18.01 10.20 -5.41
CA VAL A 118 -19.05 9.72 -6.32
C VAL A 118 -18.87 10.43 -7.66
N ASN A 119 -18.79 9.66 -8.73
CA ASN A 119 -18.85 10.15 -10.11
C ASN A 119 -20.04 9.48 -10.79
N GLY A 120 -21.17 10.17 -10.86
CA GLY A 120 -22.39 9.65 -11.45
C GLY A 120 -22.70 10.19 -12.84
N GLY A 121 -23.36 9.37 -13.62
CA GLY A 121 -23.86 9.65 -14.96
C GLY A 121 -25.27 9.10 -15.15
N PRO A 122 -25.81 9.13 -16.38
CA PRO A 122 -27.23 8.85 -16.61
C PRO A 122 -27.62 7.38 -16.42
N THR A 123 -26.67 6.45 -16.51
CA THR A 123 -26.91 5.00 -16.42
C THR A 123 -25.91 4.24 -15.55
N SER A 124 -24.90 4.94 -15.02
CA SER A 124 -23.92 4.34 -14.13
C SER A 124 -23.29 5.39 -13.22
N ALA A 125 -22.84 4.94 -12.05
CA ALA A 125 -22.01 5.74 -11.17
C ALA A 125 -20.83 4.91 -10.67
N THR A 126 -19.70 5.57 -10.50
CA THR A 126 -18.53 4.99 -9.83
C THR A 126 -18.35 5.69 -8.50
N ILE A 127 -18.22 4.89 -7.44
CA ILE A 127 -17.81 5.37 -6.13
C ILE A 127 -16.44 4.78 -5.81
N SER A 128 -15.47 5.65 -5.54
CA SER A 128 -14.10 5.28 -5.16
C SER A 128 -13.88 5.63 -3.71
N TYR A 129 -13.22 4.74 -2.97
CA TYR A 129 -12.98 4.86 -1.53
C TYR A 129 -11.53 4.49 -1.23
N GLN A 130 -10.84 5.35 -0.49
CA GLN A 130 -9.47 5.13 -0.08
C GLN A 130 -9.30 5.54 1.37
N VAL A 131 -8.65 4.66 2.14
CA VAL A 131 -8.22 4.93 3.50
C VAL A 131 -6.74 4.63 3.58
N LYS A 132 -5.97 5.58 4.09
CA LYS A 132 -4.55 5.41 4.34
C LYS A 132 -4.25 5.62 5.82
N LEU A 133 -3.89 4.56 6.51
CA LEU A 133 -3.48 4.59 7.91
C LEU A 133 -1.95 4.63 7.97
N HIS A 134 -1.42 5.61 8.67
CA HIS A 134 0.00 5.83 8.90
C HIS A 134 0.33 5.72 10.39
N PRO A 135 0.53 4.51 10.93
CA PRO A 135 0.85 4.32 12.33
C PRO A 135 2.36 4.32 12.59
N ALA A 136 2.75 4.86 13.74
CA ALA A 136 4.00 4.55 14.40
C ALA A 136 3.83 3.23 15.18
N ILE A 137 4.66 2.26 14.84
CA ILE A 137 4.64 0.91 15.43
C ILE A 137 5.84 0.77 16.35
N THR A 138 5.62 0.23 17.56
CA THR A 138 6.67 0.04 18.57
C THR A 138 6.63 -1.36 19.16
N ASN A 139 7.67 -1.71 19.92
CA ASN A 139 7.80 -3.00 20.61
C ASN A 139 7.87 -4.21 19.66
N LEU A 140 8.63 -4.05 18.58
CA LEU A 140 8.90 -5.06 17.55
C LEU A 140 9.91 -6.14 17.96
N VAL A 141 10.86 -5.82 18.83
CA VAL A 141 11.96 -6.70 19.23
C VAL A 141 11.51 -7.57 20.39
N THR A 142 11.41 -8.88 20.16
CA THR A 142 11.03 -9.86 21.19
C THR A 142 12.23 -10.35 21.99
N GLU A 143 13.39 -10.49 21.34
CA GLU A 143 14.65 -10.89 21.96
C GLU A 143 15.82 -10.13 21.33
N SER A 144 16.85 -9.82 22.10
CA SER A 144 18.07 -9.20 21.58
C SER A 144 19.30 -9.66 22.37
N ASN A 145 20.42 -9.82 21.67
CA ASN A 145 21.73 -10.03 22.30
C ASN A 145 22.43 -8.72 22.70
N GLY A 146 21.75 -7.58 22.55
CA GLY A 146 22.19 -6.25 22.97
C GLY A 146 23.29 -5.60 22.11
N SER A 147 23.84 -6.28 21.10
CA SER A 147 25.01 -5.76 20.36
C SER A 147 24.99 -5.98 18.84
N SER A 148 24.34 -7.02 18.34
CA SER A 148 24.41 -7.34 16.90
C SER A 148 23.18 -8.01 16.32
N THR A 149 22.37 -8.68 17.14
CA THR A 149 21.26 -9.50 16.67
C THR A 149 19.99 -9.23 17.45
N SER A 150 18.88 -9.10 16.74
CA SER A 150 17.54 -8.92 17.31
C SER A 150 16.56 -9.88 16.63
N LEU A 151 15.64 -10.44 17.42
CA LEU A 151 14.50 -11.20 16.92
C LEU A 151 13.30 -10.24 16.82
N LEU A 152 12.73 -10.13 15.62
CA LEU A 152 11.59 -9.27 15.36
C LEU A 152 10.29 -10.06 15.27
N ASP A 153 9.25 -9.52 15.90
CA ASP A 153 7.86 -9.83 15.61
C ASP A 153 7.42 -9.08 14.33
N ILE A 154 6.90 -9.84 13.37
CA ILE A 154 6.39 -9.33 12.09
C ILE A 154 4.92 -9.69 11.87
N ASP A 155 4.23 -10.21 12.87
CA ASP A 155 2.83 -10.63 12.72
C ASP A 155 1.86 -9.45 12.65
N TRP A 156 2.31 -8.27 13.10
CA TRP A 156 1.62 -7.00 12.94
C TRP A 156 1.36 -6.59 11.48
N ARG A 157 2.10 -7.16 10.51
CA ARG A 157 1.92 -6.87 9.08
C ARG A 157 0.57 -7.35 8.54
N SER A 158 -0.08 -8.29 9.24
CA SER A 158 -1.38 -8.85 8.85
C SER A 158 -2.44 -8.49 9.86
N ILE A 159 -3.33 -7.58 9.48
CA ILE A 159 -4.42 -7.13 10.34
C ILE A 159 -5.70 -7.10 9.51
N ALA A 160 -6.75 -7.75 9.98
CA ALA A 160 -8.10 -7.54 9.46
C ALA A 160 -8.95 -6.78 10.48
N LEU A 161 -9.46 -5.62 10.06
CA LEU A 161 -10.44 -4.88 10.83
C LEU A 161 -11.83 -5.17 10.29
N GLU A 162 -12.62 -5.87 11.10
CA GLU A 162 -14.00 -6.19 10.78
C GLU A 162 -14.97 -5.11 11.23
N GLY A 163 -16.07 -4.99 10.49
CA GLY A 163 -17.20 -4.12 10.80
C GLY A 163 -16.87 -2.63 10.67
N PRO A 164 -17.81 -1.77 11.10
CA PRO A 164 -17.65 -0.32 10.99
C PRO A 164 -16.53 0.19 11.91
N LEU A 165 -15.76 1.13 11.40
CA LEU A 165 -14.77 1.90 12.17
C LEU A 165 -15.18 3.37 12.11
N ILE A 166 -15.77 3.85 13.19
CA ILE A 166 -16.35 5.19 13.23
C ILE A 166 -15.29 6.20 13.65
N VAL A 167 -15.08 7.22 12.83
CA VAL A 167 -14.31 8.41 13.18
C VAL A 167 -15.23 9.63 13.20
N ASN A 168 -14.86 10.63 13.99
CA ASN A 168 -15.58 11.90 14.06
C ASN A 168 -14.76 13.01 13.40
N THR A 169 -15.41 13.75 12.51
CA THR A 169 -14.79 14.87 11.78
C THR A 169 -15.59 16.15 12.04
N SER A 170 -14.91 17.30 12.05
CA SER A 170 -15.57 18.59 12.24
C SER A 170 -16.52 18.95 11.09
N GLU A 171 -16.19 18.53 9.87
CA GLU A 171 -16.94 18.88 8.66
C GLU A 171 -18.06 17.89 8.32
N TYR A 172 -17.84 16.58 8.51
CA TYR A 172 -18.77 15.53 8.07
C TYR A 172 -19.43 14.78 9.23
N GLY A 173 -19.08 15.11 10.48
CA GLY A 173 -19.51 14.40 11.69
C GLY A 173 -18.96 12.98 11.74
N GLN A 174 -19.74 12.06 12.29
CA GLN A 174 -19.40 10.64 12.36
C GLN A 174 -19.43 9.99 10.97
N ILE A 175 -18.40 9.25 10.62
CA ILE A 175 -18.29 8.50 9.37
C ILE A 175 -17.66 7.13 9.63
N ASP A 176 -18.22 6.09 9.03
CA ASP A 176 -17.54 4.79 8.93
C ASP A 176 -16.50 4.85 7.81
N ILE A 177 -15.24 4.66 8.18
CA ILE A 177 -14.13 4.68 7.23
C ILE A 177 -13.80 3.30 6.66
N ASN A 178 -14.27 2.22 7.29
CA ASN A 178 -13.87 0.87 6.90
C ASN A 178 -14.79 0.26 5.84
N GLN A 179 -16.06 0.68 5.81
CA GLN A 179 -17.04 0.18 4.85
C GLN A 179 -17.44 1.29 3.87
N PRO A 180 -17.45 1.03 2.56
CA PRO A 180 -17.90 1.97 1.53
C PRO A 180 -19.26 2.64 1.79
N ILE A 181 -20.18 1.94 2.47
CA ILE A 181 -21.50 2.50 2.83
C ILE A 181 -21.39 3.81 3.61
N GLY A 182 -20.39 3.97 4.50
CA GLY A 182 -20.21 5.16 5.32
C GLY A 182 -19.96 6.42 4.51
N ALA A 183 -19.24 6.31 3.40
CA ALA A 183 -19.06 7.42 2.48
C ALA A 183 -20.32 7.72 1.67
N LEU A 184 -21.01 6.67 1.24
CA LEU A 184 -22.25 6.82 0.48
C LEU A 184 -23.34 7.50 1.31
N GLU A 185 -23.42 7.22 2.61
CA GLU A 185 -24.32 7.91 3.55
C GLU A 185 -24.06 9.42 3.61
N LYS A 186 -22.82 9.88 3.39
CA LYS A 186 -22.47 11.31 3.35
C LYS A 186 -22.67 11.93 1.98
N LEU A 187 -22.34 11.19 0.92
CA LEU A 187 -22.34 11.70 -0.45
C LEU A 187 -23.71 11.61 -1.11
N SER A 188 -24.49 10.58 -0.79
CA SER A 188 -25.82 10.28 -1.36
C SER A 188 -26.67 9.44 -0.38
N PRO A 189 -27.16 10.03 0.72
CA PRO A 189 -27.89 9.31 1.77
C PRO A 189 -29.11 8.53 1.26
N GLU A 190 -29.83 9.08 0.29
CA GLU A 190 -31.01 8.42 -0.29
C GLU A 190 -30.64 7.13 -1.05
N ILE A 191 -29.48 7.11 -1.73
CA ILE A 191 -28.95 5.90 -2.38
C ILE A 191 -28.50 4.89 -1.33
N ALA A 192 -27.80 5.33 -0.28
CA ALA A 192 -27.38 4.45 0.81
C ALA A 192 -28.59 3.73 1.45
N ALA A 193 -29.65 4.47 1.76
CA ALA A 193 -30.88 3.93 2.35
C ALA A 193 -31.56 2.89 1.43
N LYS A 194 -31.55 3.12 0.11
CA LYS A 194 -32.09 2.17 -0.87
C LYS A 194 -31.28 0.87 -0.98
N ILE A 195 -29.98 0.92 -0.70
CA ILE A 195 -29.07 -0.22 -0.80
C ILE A 195 -29.12 -1.11 0.44
N GLN A 196 -29.27 -0.53 1.64
CA GLN A 196 -29.05 -1.18 2.94
C GLN A 196 -29.82 -2.49 3.16
N ASN A 197 -31.01 -2.64 2.56
CA ASN A 197 -31.87 -3.82 2.70
C ASN A 197 -31.94 -4.68 1.42
N THR A 198 -30.89 -4.63 0.59
CA THR A 198 -30.82 -5.36 -0.68
C THR A 198 -29.58 -6.23 -0.73
N THR A 199 -29.51 -7.12 -1.73
CA THR A 199 -28.31 -7.91 -2.04
C THR A 199 -27.10 -7.04 -2.41
N LEU A 200 -27.31 -5.76 -2.76
CA LEU A 200 -26.22 -4.84 -3.06
C LEU A 200 -25.43 -4.46 -1.80
N ALA A 201 -26.04 -4.53 -0.61
CA ALA A 201 -25.46 -4.07 0.65
C ALA A 201 -24.11 -4.73 0.96
N GLU A 202 -23.94 -6.02 0.64
CA GLU A 202 -22.69 -6.75 0.87
C GLU A 202 -21.49 -6.08 0.20
N SER A 203 -21.67 -5.60 -1.04
CA SER A 203 -20.59 -4.93 -1.78
C SER A 203 -20.17 -3.60 -1.16
N PHE A 204 -21.07 -2.94 -0.41
CA PHE A 204 -20.83 -1.68 0.29
C PHE A 204 -20.44 -1.87 1.77
N ASN A 205 -20.70 -3.04 2.34
CA ASN A 205 -20.36 -3.40 3.73
C ASN A 205 -19.08 -4.23 3.83
N THR A 206 -18.45 -4.59 2.71
CA THR A 206 -17.16 -5.28 2.70
C THR A 206 -16.07 -4.34 3.25
N PRO A 207 -15.38 -4.70 4.35
CA PRO A 207 -14.28 -3.90 4.90
C PRO A 207 -13.13 -3.69 3.91
N ILE A 208 -12.53 -2.49 3.90
CA ILE A 208 -11.38 -2.18 3.04
C ILE A 208 -10.04 -2.19 3.79
N LEU A 209 -10.05 -2.13 5.13
CA LEU A 209 -8.87 -2.30 5.96
C LEU A 209 -8.68 -3.78 6.33
N ASN A 210 -8.54 -4.63 5.31
CA ASN A 210 -8.14 -6.02 5.46
C ASN A 210 -6.76 -6.23 4.81
N PHE A 211 -5.76 -6.49 5.64
CA PHE A 211 -4.36 -6.68 5.30
C PHE A 211 -3.88 -8.11 5.56
N GLU A 212 -4.79 -9.08 5.68
CA GLU A 212 -4.45 -10.47 6.02
C GLU A 212 -3.49 -11.13 5.04
N GLU A 213 -3.56 -10.78 3.75
CA GLU A 213 -2.70 -11.33 2.69
C GLU A 213 -1.21 -11.05 2.93
N PHE A 214 -0.87 -9.96 3.62
CA PHE A 214 0.51 -9.68 4.01
C PHE A 214 1.01 -10.63 5.10
N GLY A 215 0.13 -11.43 5.70
CA GLY A 215 0.43 -12.49 6.65
C GLY A 215 0.95 -13.76 5.99
N ALA A 216 1.03 -13.82 4.66
CA ALA A 216 1.67 -14.91 3.94
C ALA A 216 3.09 -15.14 4.47
N SER A 217 3.53 -16.41 4.42
CA SER A 217 4.88 -16.78 4.88
C SER A 217 5.91 -15.90 4.21
N MET A 218 6.86 -15.38 4.99
CA MET A 218 7.98 -14.58 4.47
C MET A 218 8.82 -15.32 3.42
N ASN A 219 8.73 -16.66 3.35
CA ASN A 219 9.35 -17.43 2.28
C ASN A 219 8.74 -17.12 0.91
N ASN A 220 7.47 -16.73 0.87
CA ASN A 220 6.75 -16.38 -0.36
C ASN A 220 7.06 -14.96 -0.81
N TRP A 221 7.50 -14.07 0.07
CA TRP A 221 7.92 -12.73 -0.28
C TRP A 221 9.24 -12.76 -1.06
N HIS A 222 9.36 -11.87 -2.04
CA HIS A 222 10.62 -11.61 -2.73
C HIS A 222 11.60 -10.92 -1.78
N PHE A 223 12.82 -11.47 -1.67
CA PHE A 223 13.85 -10.96 -0.76
C PHE A 223 15.03 -10.38 -1.55
N LEU A 224 15.41 -9.15 -1.22
CA LEU A 224 16.63 -8.50 -1.68
C LEU A 224 17.47 -8.03 -0.49
N PHE A 225 18.77 -7.93 -0.75
CA PHE A 225 19.75 -7.52 0.24
C PHE A 225 20.68 -6.44 -0.31
N ASP A 226 20.66 -5.28 0.34
CA ASP A 226 21.56 -4.18 0.06
C ASP A 226 22.58 -4.01 1.18
N ALA A 227 23.83 -4.40 0.91
CA ALA A 227 24.95 -4.25 1.83
C ALA A 227 25.53 -2.82 1.85
N THR A 228 25.13 -1.96 0.91
CA THR A 228 25.70 -0.62 0.70
C THR A 228 24.80 0.51 1.22
N GLY A 229 23.50 0.24 1.39
CA GLY A 229 22.51 1.22 1.78
C GLY A 229 22.14 2.20 0.65
N ALA A 230 22.52 1.90 -0.60
CA ALA A 230 22.21 2.73 -1.76
C ALA A 230 20.71 2.67 -2.13
N GLN A 231 20.06 1.52 -1.98
CA GLN A 231 18.63 1.33 -2.21
C GLN A 231 17.78 1.97 -1.11
N ALA A 232 18.30 1.99 0.12
CA ALA A 232 17.70 2.68 1.26
C ALA A 232 17.52 4.18 0.99
N GLY A 233 18.52 4.84 0.39
CA GLY A 233 18.45 6.26 0.03
C GLY A 233 17.63 6.59 -1.21
N ALA A 234 17.22 5.59 -2.00
CA ALA A 234 16.44 5.77 -3.23
C ALA A 234 14.95 5.47 -3.04
N ALA A 235 14.57 4.69 -2.03
CA ALA A 235 13.18 4.41 -1.71
C ALA A 235 12.55 5.61 -0.98
N GLY A 236 11.54 6.22 -1.58
CA GLY A 236 10.88 7.45 -1.10
C GLY A 236 10.11 7.36 0.22
N PHE A 237 10.32 6.30 1.02
CA PHE A 237 9.64 6.05 2.29
C PHE A 237 10.64 6.00 3.45
N GLY A 238 10.93 7.16 4.05
CA GLY A 238 11.46 7.33 5.41
C GLY A 238 12.80 6.68 5.77
N PHE A 239 13.28 5.68 5.02
CA PHE A 239 14.39 4.85 5.42
C PHE A 239 15.71 5.53 5.06
N SER A 240 16.05 6.60 5.77
CA SER A 240 17.45 7.02 5.80
C SER A 240 18.25 5.98 6.59
N VAL A 241 19.52 5.78 6.24
CA VAL A 241 20.48 4.99 7.03
C VAL A 241 20.47 5.39 8.52
N THR A 242 20.15 6.66 8.80
CA THR A 242 19.97 7.22 10.14
C THR A 242 18.68 6.76 10.82
N GLU A 243 17.60 6.57 10.05
CA GLU A 243 16.31 6.11 10.57
C GLU A 243 16.27 4.60 10.82
N GLY A 244 16.82 3.82 9.89
CA GLY A 244 17.00 2.37 10.04
C GLY A 244 18.04 1.96 11.08
N GLY A 245 19.02 2.83 11.36
CA GLY A 245 20.13 2.56 12.28
C GLY A 245 21.17 1.60 11.71
N SER A 246 21.12 1.30 10.41
CA SER A 246 22.00 0.34 9.73
C SER A 246 22.30 0.79 8.30
N LYS A 247 23.55 0.60 7.87
CA LYS A 247 23.97 0.76 6.46
C LYS A 247 23.52 -0.39 5.57
N ILE A 248 23.14 -1.49 6.19
CA ILE A 248 22.70 -2.72 5.55
C ILE A 248 21.18 -2.76 5.62
N VAL A 249 20.52 -3.13 4.53
CA VAL A 249 19.07 -3.21 4.45
C VAL A 249 18.62 -4.50 3.80
N SER A 250 17.67 -5.17 4.45
CA SER A 250 16.90 -6.26 3.90
C SER A 250 15.56 -5.76 3.39
N ILE A 251 15.19 -6.14 2.17
CA ILE A 251 13.97 -5.70 1.51
C ILE A 251 13.12 -6.94 1.21
N TYR A 252 11.88 -6.93 1.69
CA TYR A 252 10.87 -7.91 1.32
C TYR A 252 9.80 -7.22 0.47
N SER A 253 9.43 -7.81 -0.66
CA SER A 253 8.29 -7.36 -1.47
C SER A 253 7.30 -8.49 -1.73
N LEU A 254 6.03 -8.14 -1.89
CA LEU A 254 4.93 -9.05 -2.22
C LEU A 254 3.99 -8.36 -3.22
N GLY A 255 3.42 -9.11 -4.16
CA GLY A 255 2.41 -8.60 -5.09
C GLY A 255 2.87 -8.41 -6.53
N GLU A 256 4.08 -8.86 -6.87
CA GLU A 256 4.57 -8.84 -8.26
C GLU A 256 4.02 -10.01 -9.09
N SER A 257 3.36 -10.98 -8.44
CA SER A 257 2.95 -12.28 -8.99
C SER A 257 4.16 -13.06 -9.51
N SER A 258 4.44 -14.19 -8.87
CA SER A 258 5.55 -15.07 -9.24
C SER A 258 5.16 -16.54 -9.11
N PHE A 259 6.00 -17.45 -9.60
CA PHE A 259 5.78 -18.88 -9.40
C PHE A 259 5.71 -19.26 -7.90
N ARG A 260 6.30 -18.44 -7.02
CA ARG A 260 6.31 -18.65 -5.57
C ARG A 260 5.11 -17.99 -4.88
N GLU A 261 4.76 -16.78 -5.28
CA GLU A 261 3.62 -16.02 -4.72
C GLU A 261 2.26 -16.52 -5.23
N GLY A 262 2.24 -17.12 -6.42
CA GLY A 262 1.02 -17.34 -7.19
C GLY A 262 0.59 -16.08 -7.95
N THR A 263 -0.62 -16.10 -8.49
CA THR A 263 -1.20 -14.95 -9.20
C THR A 263 -2.06 -14.15 -8.25
N HIS A 264 -1.72 -12.87 -8.03
CA HIS A 264 -2.62 -11.95 -7.35
C HIS A 264 -3.60 -11.37 -8.36
N THR A 265 -4.88 -11.68 -8.19
CA THR A 265 -5.96 -11.17 -9.07
C THR A 265 -6.81 -10.14 -8.34
N VAL A 266 -7.37 -9.20 -9.11
CA VAL A 266 -8.42 -8.31 -8.61
C VAL A 266 -9.54 -9.15 -8.00
N LYS A 267 -9.97 -8.79 -6.79
CA LYS A 267 -11.15 -9.39 -6.16
C LYS A 267 -12.37 -8.62 -6.64
N GLU A 268 -13.24 -9.31 -7.37
CA GLU A 268 -14.48 -8.75 -7.88
C GLU A 268 -15.67 -9.24 -7.06
N SER A 269 -16.61 -8.34 -6.78
CA SER A 269 -17.93 -8.70 -6.27
C SER A 269 -19.00 -8.19 -7.23
N SER A 270 -20.06 -8.97 -7.46
CA SER A 270 -21.17 -8.55 -8.29
C SER A 270 -22.48 -8.95 -7.66
N ALA A 271 -23.43 -8.03 -7.60
CA ALA A 271 -24.78 -8.31 -7.13
C ALA A 271 -25.80 -7.51 -7.94
N SER A 272 -27.05 -7.93 -7.91
CA SER A 272 -28.17 -7.21 -8.53
C SER A 272 -29.39 -7.27 -7.64
N ALA A 273 -30.15 -6.19 -7.61
CA ALA A 273 -31.39 -6.07 -6.86
C ALA A 273 -32.41 -5.26 -7.66
N ASP A 274 -33.69 -5.56 -7.49
CA ASP A 274 -34.77 -4.70 -7.98
C ASP A 274 -35.10 -3.64 -6.94
N ILE A 275 -34.91 -2.37 -7.31
CA ILE A 275 -35.15 -1.21 -6.46
C ILE A 275 -36.08 -0.26 -7.23
N ASP A 276 -37.19 0.14 -6.63
CA ASP A 276 -38.23 0.98 -7.26
C ASP A 276 -38.71 0.44 -8.63
N GLY A 277 -38.77 -0.89 -8.78
CA GLY A 277 -39.22 -1.53 -10.02
C GLY A 277 -38.20 -1.54 -11.16
N VAL A 278 -36.94 -1.19 -10.90
CA VAL A 278 -35.85 -1.33 -11.86
C VAL A 278 -34.71 -2.19 -11.32
N THR A 279 -34.05 -2.94 -12.20
CA THR A 279 -32.86 -3.71 -11.83
C THR A 279 -31.65 -2.80 -11.72
N VAL A 280 -31.02 -2.81 -10.55
CA VAL A 280 -29.75 -2.13 -10.27
C VAL A 280 -28.68 -3.18 -10.04
N THR A 281 -27.53 -3.02 -10.69
CA THR A 281 -26.38 -3.91 -10.55
C THR A 281 -25.22 -3.19 -9.90
N VAL A 282 -24.50 -3.88 -9.02
CA VAL A 282 -23.24 -3.40 -8.43
C VAL A 282 -22.10 -4.29 -8.88
N ASN A 283 -20.96 -3.68 -9.19
CA ASN A 283 -19.68 -4.34 -9.40
C ASN A 283 -18.64 -3.69 -8.48
N GLY A 284 -18.20 -4.42 -7.46
CA GLY A 284 -17.11 -4.01 -6.57
C GLY A 284 -15.78 -4.56 -7.08
N LEU A 285 -14.73 -3.74 -7.02
CA LEU A 285 -13.37 -4.09 -7.38
C LEU A 285 -12.45 -3.74 -6.21
N THR A 286 -11.73 -4.74 -5.71
CA THR A 286 -10.63 -4.54 -4.76
C THR A 286 -9.36 -5.01 -5.43
N ALA A 287 -8.38 -4.11 -5.47
CA ALA A 287 -7.14 -4.39 -6.16
C ALA A 287 -6.30 -5.46 -5.43
N PRO A 288 -5.39 -6.15 -6.15
CA PRO A 288 -4.48 -7.11 -5.53
C PRO A 288 -3.59 -6.44 -4.47
N PRO A 289 -3.04 -7.22 -3.52
CA PRO A 289 -2.09 -6.70 -2.54
C PRO A 289 -0.78 -6.28 -3.22
N SER A 290 -0.16 -5.22 -2.70
CA SER A 290 1.21 -4.81 -3.03
C SER A 290 1.90 -4.39 -1.74
N GLY A 291 2.95 -5.10 -1.37
CA GLY A 291 3.60 -4.97 -0.07
C GLY A 291 5.10 -4.75 -0.21
N GLN A 292 5.66 -3.89 0.64
CA GLN A 292 7.10 -3.76 0.79
C GLN A 292 7.49 -3.50 2.25
N MET A 293 8.47 -4.25 2.76
CA MET A 293 9.09 -3.99 4.05
C MET A 293 10.60 -3.80 3.86
N GLN A 294 11.13 -2.74 4.47
CA GLN A 294 12.56 -2.44 4.51
C GLN A 294 13.03 -2.53 5.95
N ILE A 295 14.05 -3.35 6.20
CA ILE A 295 14.51 -3.67 7.56
C ILE A 295 15.96 -3.27 7.69
N GLY A 296 16.27 -2.51 8.74
CA GLY A 296 17.64 -2.15 9.09
C GLY A 296 18.42 -3.36 9.58
N GLY A 297 19.36 -3.83 8.77
CA GLY A 297 20.17 -5.02 9.02
C GLY A 297 19.88 -6.12 8.00
N PHE A 298 20.66 -7.19 8.07
CA PHE A 298 20.41 -8.41 7.33
C PHE A 298 19.40 -9.28 8.09
N SER A 299 18.25 -9.56 7.50
CA SER A 299 17.22 -10.41 8.09
C SER A 299 17.25 -11.83 7.53
N GLN A 300 16.98 -12.79 8.41
CA GLN A 300 16.72 -14.18 8.08
C GLN A 300 15.42 -14.61 8.72
N ILE A 301 14.64 -15.39 7.98
CA ILE A 301 13.39 -15.94 8.48
C ILE A 301 13.73 -17.00 9.53
N GLN A 302 13.16 -16.85 10.71
CA GLN A 302 13.22 -17.84 11.77
C GLN A 302 11.79 -18.26 12.07
N GLN A 303 11.47 -19.54 11.87
CA GLN A 303 10.18 -20.04 12.31
C GLN A 303 10.15 -19.95 13.84
N GLY A 304 9.13 -19.28 14.38
CA GLY A 304 8.76 -19.43 15.77
C GLY A 304 8.41 -20.89 16.04
N GLY A 305 8.28 -21.27 17.31
CA GLY A 305 7.99 -22.65 17.71
C GLY A 305 6.66 -23.20 17.17
N SER A 306 6.04 -24.12 17.91
CA SER A 306 4.89 -24.93 17.48
C SER A 306 3.55 -24.21 17.20
N GLY A 307 3.56 -22.91 16.86
CA GLY A 307 2.38 -22.08 16.61
C GLY A 307 2.30 -21.39 15.24
N GLY A 308 3.30 -21.55 14.36
CA GLY A 308 3.26 -20.96 13.02
C GLY A 308 3.48 -19.44 12.97
N THR A 309 3.89 -18.81 14.08
CA THR A 309 4.37 -17.42 14.11
C THR A 309 5.74 -17.34 13.45
N GLU A 310 5.93 -16.39 12.55
CA GLU A 310 7.21 -16.15 11.88
C GLU A 310 7.91 -14.97 12.53
N HIS A 311 9.18 -15.15 12.89
CA HIS A 311 10.05 -14.08 13.36
C HIS A 311 11.16 -13.81 12.35
N LEU A 312 11.74 -12.61 12.42
CA LEU A 312 12.95 -12.31 11.67
C LEU A 312 14.13 -12.17 12.62
N LEU A 313 15.15 -13.00 12.41
CA LEU A 313 16.45 -12.80 13.01
C LEU A 313 17.20 -11.74 12.21
N VAL A 314 17.45 -10.58 12.81
CA VAL A 314 18.07 -9.44 12.14
C VAL A 314 19.45 -9.17 12.72
N SER A 315 20.45 -9.13 11.85
CA SER A 315 21.85 -8.84 12.16
C SER A 315 22.25 -7.46 11.66
N SER A 316 22.94 -6.67 12.47
CA SER A 316 23.56 -5.41 12.03
C SER A 316 24.85 -5.63 11.21
N VAL A 317 25.29 -6.87 11.07
CA VAL A 317 26.49 -7.28 10.31
C VAL A 317 26.10 -8.04 9.06
N ALA A 318 26.72 -7.68 7.93
CA ALA A 318 26.48 -8.34 6.65
C ALA A 318 26.97 -9.80 6.69
N PRO A 319 26.21 -10.75 6.15
CA PRO A 319 26.63 -12.13 6.05
C PRO A 319 27.83 -12.26 5.10
N GLN A 320 28.76 -13.16 5.43
CA GLN A 320 29.87 -13.50 4.53
C GLN A 320 29.37 -14.42 3.41
N GLY A 321 29.72 -14.13 2.16
CA GLY A 321 29.50 -15.03 1.02
C GLY A 321 28.12 -14.99 0.34
N ILE A 322 27.24 -14.04 0.68
CA ILE A 322 25.96 -13.83 -0.03
C ILE A 322 26.17 -12.82 -1.17
N ALA A 323 25.62 -13.13 -2.36
CA ALA A 323 25.61 -12.20 -3.48
C ALA A 323 24.76 -10.96 -3.14
N THR A 324 25.39 -9.78 -3.17
CA THR A 324 24.73 -8.50 -2.92
C THR A 324 24.08 -7.96 -4.19
N SER A 325 22.96 -7.24 -4.10
CA SER A 325 22.32 -6.58 -5.26
C SER A 325 23.20 -5.52 -5.93
N SER A 326 24.23 -5.04 -5.23
CA SER A 326 25.31 -4.21 -5.79
C SER A 326 26.38 -5.03 -6.51
N GLY A 327 26.09 -6.29 -6.86
CA GLY A 327 27.03 -7.24 -7.47
C GLY A 327 27.89 -6.50 -8.49
N GLY A 328 29.13 -6.20 -8.08
CA GLY A 328 30.04 -5.46 -8.93
C GLY A 328 30.06 -6.21 -10.24
N PHE A 329 29.64 -5.54 -11.31
CA PHE A 329 29.58 -6.14 -12.65
C PHE A 329 30.88 -6.94 -12.80
N PRO A 330 30.83 -8.28 -12.90
CA PRO A 330 32.04 -9.07 -12.78
C PRO A 330 33.06 -8.51 -13.76
N ILE A 331 34.29 -8.21 -13.33
CA ILE A 331 35.30 -7.61 -14.21
C ILE A 331 35.43 -8.44 -15.50
N GLN A 332 35.22 -9.75 -15.42
CA GLN A 332 35.11 -10.65 -16.57
C GLN A 332 34.02 -10.25 -17.57
N VAL A 333 32.83 -9.86 -17.12
CA VAL A 333 31.74 -9.36 -17.99
C VAL A 333 32.10 -8.02 -18.62
N LEU A 334 32.72 -7.10 -17.86
CA LEU A 334 33.21 -5.82 -18.41
C LEU A 334 34.31 -6.03 -19.45
N LEU A 335 35.23 -6.98 -19.22
CA LEU A 335 36.26 -7.36 -20.17
C LEU A 335 35.67 -7.99 -21.44
N ILE A 336 34.62 -8.80 -21.32
CA ILE A 336 33.90 -9.36 -22.47
C ILE A 336 33.22 -8.25 -23.27
N PHE A 337 32.53 -7.31 -22.63
CA PHE A 337 31.93 -6.16 -23.34
C PHE A 337 33.00 -5.25 -23.97
N GLY A 338 34.09 -4.98 -23.26
CA GLY A 338 35.23 -4.24 -23.81
C GLY A 338 35.84 -4.93 -25.03
N ALA A 339 35.99 -6.26 -24.99
CA ALA A 339 36.47 -7.05 -26.11
C ALA A 339 35.49 -7.05 -27.29
N MET A 340 34.18 -7.17 -27.05
CA MET A 340 33.15 -7.10 -28.09
C MET A 340 33.11 -5.72 -28.75
N MET A 341 33.13 -4.65 -27.97
CA MET A 341 33.17 -3.27 -28.46
C MET A 341 34.45 -2.98 -29.26
N GLY A 342 35.59 -3.47 -28.78
CA GLY A 342 36.87 -3.38 -29.50
C GLY A 342 36.84 -4.15 -30.83
N GLY A 343 36.26 -5.35 -30.84
CA GLY A 343 36.08 -6.15 -32.05
C GLY A 343 35.18 -5.48 -33.09
N VAL A 344 34.07 -4.86 -32.64
CA VAL A 344 33.17 -4.08 -33.50
C VAL A 344 33.89 -2.85 -34.07
N ALA A 345 34.66 -2.12 -33.26
CA ALA A 345 35.42 -0.96 -33.73
C ALA A 345 36.45 -1.33 -34.81
N ILE A 346 37.16 -2.45 -34.65
CA ILE A 346 38.10 -2.96 -35.65
C ILE A 346 37.37 -3.38 -36.93
N LEU A 347 36.23 -4.09 -36.82
CA LEU A 347 35.42 -4.47 -37.98
C LEU A 347 34.90 -3.27 -38.77
N VAL A 348 34.47 -2.20 -38.07
CA VAL A 348 34.03 -0.96 -38.71
C VAL A 348 35.20 -0.27 -39.41
N LEU A 349 36.38 -0.18 -38.79
CA LEU A 349 37.57 0.41 -39.40
C LEU A 349 38.08 -0.38 -40.62
N VAL A 350 38.00 -1.71 -40.58
CA VAL A 350 38.38 -2.58 -41.71
C VAL A 350 37.36 -2.48 -42.84
N LYS A 351 36.06 -2.39 -42.52
CA LYS A 351 34.99 -2.23 -43.52
C LYS A 351 34.98 -0.83 -44.14
N ALA A 352 35.35 0.21 -43.39
CA ALA A 352 35.45 1.60 -43.88
C ALA A 352 36.68 1.86 -44.78
N ARG A 353 37.61 0.89 -44.88
CA ARG A 353 38.79 0.95 -45.76
C ARG A 353 38.60 0.19 -47.09
N LYS A 354 37.41 -0.36 -47.35
CA LYS A 354 36.98 -0.87 -48.65
C LYS A 354 35.90 0.04 -49.22
#